data_AF-A0A090MY15-F1
#
_entry.id   AF-A0A090MY15-F1
#
_cell.length_a   1.000
_cell.length_b   1.000
_cell.length_c   1.000
_cell.angle_alpha   90.00
_cell.angle_beta   90.00
_cell.angle_gamma   90.00
#
_symmetry.space_group_name_H-M   'P 1'
#
loop_
_entity.id
_entity.type
_entity.pdbx_description
1 polymer ?
#
loop_
_entity_poly.entity_id
_entity_poly.type
_entity_poly.pdbx_seq_one_letter_code
_entity_poly.pdbx_strand_id
1 'polypeptide(L)'
;MISDTHLLGPFRGHWFDKLRREWQMWRSFQTSLTLLSPDATFFLGDIFDEGKWSNKEGFERYVYRFDELFKVNRNTERHVVVGNHDIGFHDYINPQSELLFSKVFPNSSPVGVVKLKKETFVLVNSMAMHGDYCRLCSMAEMEIERISNEINNSAKELLKNNKTKISMKQKQPTVLMHFPLYRNNDMKCEGGDELRDIEIRQSEIFREKWDCLSKNSTKFIIDKLNPKVVFSGHTHYGCKIKHNNITEYTVASFSWRNNPMPSFLLVVYDNDEVKASKNVDVELWEIDKSYVSDIEMTTTTDHDGNFYIDKVIEDYLVSDLELVIKIFHQCNVKNADLCYKVIEIPVPTTFFNYDENDDETYLPRAYNLGTIELDTNHPLQGKSCSHILGNTVNKYIDFASKFIN
;
A
#
# COMPACT_ATOMS: atom_id res chain seq x y z
N MET A 1 1.30 9.21 1.86
CA MET A 1 2.40 8.64 1.06
C MET A 1 2.24 7.15 1.10
N ILE A 2 2.21 6.52 -0.06
CA ILE A 2 2.03 5.07 -0.27
C ILE A 2 3.20 4.62 -1.15
N SER A 3 3.66 3.38 -1.02
CA SER A 3 4.73 2.85 -1.86
C SER A 3 4.54 1.36 -2.11
N ASP A 4 5.14 0.85 -3.18
CA ASP A 4 5.31 -0.58 -3.46
C ASP A 4 3.97 -1.33 -3.35
N THR A 5 2.97 -0.90 -4.13
CA THR A 5 1.68 -1.58 -4.19
C THR A 5 1.78 -2.92 -4.93
N HIS A 6 2.72 -3.04 -5.89
CA HIS A 6 2.97 -4.24 -6.69
C HIS A 6 1.67 -4.90 -7.17
N LEU A 7 0.85 -4.16 -7.93
CA LEU A 7 -0.33 -4.73 -8.56
C LEU A 7 0.10 -5.95 -9.40
N LEU A 8 -0.56 -7.08 -9.18
CA LEU A 8 -0.09 -8.37 -9.68
C LEU A 8 -0.22 -8.44 -11.20
N GLY A 9 0.85 -8.83 -11.89
CA GLY A 9 0.81 -8.97 -13.35
C GLY A 9 0.37 -10.35 -13.83
N PRO A 10 0.06 -10.48 -15.12
CA PRO A 10 -0.37 -11.74 -15.73
C PRO A 10 0.73 -12.80 -15.82
N PHE A 11 2.01 -12.42 -15.78
CA PHE A 11 3.10 -13.33 -16.12
C PHE A 11 3.45 -14.25 -14.95
N ARG A 12 3.56 -13.71 -13.74
CA ARG A 12 3.90 -14.48 -12.52
C ARG A 12 2.85 -14.37 -11.43
N GLY A 13 1.77 -13.62 -11.64
CA GLY A 13 0.70 -13.46 -10.66
C GLY A 13 -0.25 -14.66 -10.65
N HIS A 14 -0.65 -15.08 -9.44
CA HIS A 14 -1.73 -16.04 -9.26
C HIS A 14 -3.05 -15.31 -8.99
N TRP A 15 -4.15 -15.74 -9.62
CA TRP A 15 -5.44 -15.03 -9.54
C TRP A 15 -5.97 -14.88 -8.10
N PHE A 16 -5.84 -15.91 -7.27
CA PHE A 16 -6.30 -15.86 -5.87
C PHE A 16 -5.46 -14.89 -5.03
N ASP A 17 -4.15 -14.82 -5.32
CA ASP A 17 -3.24 -13.89 -4.66
C ASP A 17 -3.58 -12.44 -5.04
N LYS A 18 -3.88 -12.22 -6.32
CA LYS A 18 -4.37 -10.94 -6.86
C LYS A 18 -5.67 -10.53 -6.14
N LEU A 19 -6.67 -11.42 -6.09
CA LEU A 19 -7.95 -11.16 -5.42
C LEU A 19 -7.75 -10.71 -3.96
N ARG A 20 -7.07 -11.54 -3.16
CA ARG A 20 -6.91 -11.27 -1.73
C ARG A 20 -6.16 -9.97 -1.47
N ARG A 21 -5.03 -9.75 -2.15
CA ARG A 21 -4.14 -8.61 -1.86
C ARG A 21 -4.66 -7.31 -2.40
N GLU A 22 -5.18 -7.29 -3.62
CA GLU A 22 -5.74 -6.07 -4.21
C GLU A 22 -7.02 -5.65 -3.48
N TRP A 23 -7.85 -6.60 -2.99
CA TRP A 23 -8.98 -6.28 -2.12
C TRP A 23 -8.55 -5.64 -0.79
N GLN A 24 -7.53 -6.19 -0.13
CA GLN A 24 -6.98 -5.61 1.10
C GLN A 24 -6.45 -4.19 0.87
N MET A 25 -5.68 -3.98 -0.20
CA MET A 25 -5.17 -2.66 -0.57
C MET A 25 -6.30 -1.66 -0.83
N TRP A 26 -7.30 -2.05 -1.62
CA TRP A 26 -8.47 -1.22 -1.88
C TRP A 26 -9.19 -0.83 -0.60
N ARG A 27 -9.51 -1.81 0.26
CA ARG A 27 -10.23 -1.55 1.51
C ARG A 27 -9.45 -0.63 2.43
N SER A 28 -8.15 -0.88 2.60
CA SER A 28 -7.27 -0.05 3.40
C SER A 28 -7.19 1.37 2.86
N PHE A 29 -6.98 1.53 1.55
CA PHE A 29 -6.85 2.83 0.92
C PHE A 29 -8.13 3.66 1.00
N GLN A 30 -9.27 3.09 0.65
CA GLN A 30 -10.57 3.79 0.69
C GLN A 30 -10.96 4.17 2.12
N THR A 31 -10.65 3.31 3.10
CA THR A 31 -10.85 3.63 4.52
C THR A 31 -9.97 4.80 4.95
N SER A 32 -8.68 4.77 4.61
CA SER A 32 -7.74 5.86 4.93
C SER A 32 -8.15 7.19 4.29
N LEU A 33 -8.59 7.19 3.03
CA LEU A 33 -9.12 8.39 2.38
C LEU A 33 -10.34 8.97 3.12
N THR A 34 -11.26 8.11 3.55
CA THR A 34 -12.48 8.51 4.23
C THR A 34 -12.19 9.10 5.61
N LEU A 35 -11.31 8.45 6.39
CA LEU A 35 -11.03 8.86 7.77
C LEU A 35 -10.08 10.05 7.86
N LEU A 36 -9.08 10.11 6.97
CA LEU A 36 -8.00 11.10 7.05
C LEU A 36 -8.22 12.30 6.12
N SER A 37 -9.07 12.17 5.10
CA SER A 37 -9.43 13.23 4.14
C SER A 37 -8.22 14.04 3.64
N PRO A 38 -7.18 13.40 3.06
CA PRO A 38 -5.96 14.09 2.67
C PRO A 38 -6.17 15.04 1.48
N ASP A 39 -5.35 16.10 1.42
CA ASP A 39 -5.28 17.00 0.26
C ASP A 39 -4.74 16.29 -0.99
N ALA A 40 -3.79 15.37 -0.79
CA ALA A 40 -3.17 14.62 -1.87
C ALA A 40 -2.68 13.25 -1.41
N THR A 41 -2.67 12.29 -2.33
CA THR A 41 -2.01 11.00 -2.21
C THR A 41 -0.84 10.93 -3.18
N PHE A 42 0.33 10.56 -2.68
CA PHE A 42 1.50 10.27 -3.52
C PHE A 42 1.85 8.79 -3.41
N PHE A 43 2.07 8.16 -4.57
CA PHE A 43 2.57 6.80 -4.70
C PHE A 43 4.03 6.84 -5.12
N LEU A 44 4.92 6.17 -4.37
CA LEU A 44 6.38 6.31 -4.49
C LEU A 44 7.02 5.16 -5.27
N GLY A 45 6.45 4.80 -6.42
CA GLY A 45 6.98 3.77 -7.31
C GLY A 45 6.54 2.35 -6.99
N ASP A 46 6.86 1.46 -7.92
CA ASP A 46 6.48 0.05 -7.93
C ASP A 46 4.98 -0.13 -7.78
N ILE A 47 4.27 0.61 -8.65
CA ILE A 47 2.82 0.55 -8.76
C ILE A 47 2.42 -0.83 -9.28
N PHE A 48 3.11 -1.26 -10.34
CA PHE A 48 2.88 -2.51 -11.04
C PHE A 48 4.03 -3.48 -10.79
N ASP A 49 3.74 -4.74 -10.48
CA ASP A 49 4.79 -5.74 -10.26
C ASP A 49 5.55 -6.11 -11.55
N GLU A 50 4.89 -6.00 -12.70
CA GLU A 50 5.38 -6.45 -14.00
C GLU A 50 5.21 -5.38 -15.10
N GLY A 51 5.08 -4.10 -14.73
CA GLY A 51 4.91 -2.98 -15.66
C GLY A 51 6.02 -2.91 -16.72
N LYS A 52 7.25 -3.20 -16.31
CA LYS A 52 8.45 -3.27 -17.17
C LYS A 52 8.36 -4.31 -18.30
N TRP A 53 7.49 -5.31 -18.17
CA TRP A 53 7.27 -6.36 -19.18
C TRP A 53 5.96 -6.19 -19.95
N SER A 54 5.15 -5.21 -19.58
CA SER A 54 3.84 -5.00 -20.18
C SER A 54 3.97 -4.39 -21.58
N ASN A 55 3.20 -4.94 -22.53
CA ASN A 55 2.93 -4.26 -23.79
C ASN A 55 1.94 -3.11 -23.56
N LYS A 56 1.58 -2.38 -24.63
CA LYS A 56 0.66 -1.22 -24.52
C LYS A 56 -0.68 -1.59 -23.86
N GLU A 57 -1.28 -2.69 -24.28
CA GLU A 57 -2.59 -3.12 -23.81
C GLU A 57 -2.55 -3.58 -22.35
N GLY A 58 -1.59 -4.43 -21.98
CA GLY A 58 -1.37 -4.83 -20.59
C GLY A 58 -1.09 -3.64 -19.67
N PHE A 59 -0.34 -2.64 -20.17
CA PHE A 59 -0.11 -1.41 -19.43
C PHE A 59 -1.40 -0.60 -19.22
N GLU A 60 -2.25 -0.48 -20.25
CA GLU A 60 -3.56 0.19 -20.15
C GLU A 60 -4.48 -0.52 -19.14
N ARG A 61 -4.46 -1.86 -19.10
CA ARG A 61 -5.19 -2.65 -18.09
C ARG A 61 -4.66 -2.43 -16.68
N TYR A 62 -3.34 -2.39 -16.52
CA TYR A 62 -2.69 -2.05 -15.25
C TYR A 62 -3.13 -0.69 -14.73
N VAL A 63 -3.13 0.33 -15.60
CA VAL A 63 -3.56 1.69 -15.28
C VAL A 63 -5.04 1.72 -14.90
N TYR A 64 -5.91 1.08 -15.69
CA TYR A 64 -7.34 1.00 -15.38
C TYR A 64 -7.58 0.38 -13.98
N ARG A 65 -6.88 -0.71 -13.66
CA ARG A 65 -7.02 -1.36 -12.36
C ARG A 65 -6.47 -0.51 -11.21
N PHE A 66 -5.35 0.18 -11.42
CA PHE A 66 -4.84 1.16 -10.47
C PHE A 66 -5.81 2.30 -10.22
N ASP A 67 -6.49 2.78 -11.27
CA ASP A 67 -7.50 3.83 -11.18
C ASP A 67 -8.71 3.40 -10.32
N GLU A 68 -9.17 2.16 -10.48
CA GLU A 68 -10.28 1.61 -9.70
C GLU A 68 -9.89 1.34 -8.24
N LEU A 69 -8.76 0.66 -8.00
CA LEU A 69 -8.34 0.29 -6.65
C LEU A 69 -7.99 1.52 -5.80
N PHE A 70 -7.32 2.49 -6.42
CA PHE A 70 -6.81 3.68 -5.74
C PHE A 70 -7.54 4.95 -6.16
N LYS A 71 -8.86 4.85 -6.36
CA LYS A 71 -9.74 5.97 -6.66
C LYS A 71 -9.74 7.01 -5.53
N VAL A 72 -9.58 8.27 -5.88
CA VAL A 72 -9.57 9.40 -4.93
C VAL A 72 -10.84 10.25 -5.03
N ASN A 73 -11.14 10.99 -3.96
CA ASN A 73 -12.23 11.96 -3.94
C ASN A 73 -11.94 13.16 -4.86
N ARG A 74 -12.99 13.85 -5.31
CA ARG A 74 -12.87 15.00 -6.25
C ARG A 74 -11.92 16.12 -5.78
N ASN A 75 -11.75 16.28 -4.47
CA ASN A 75 -10.90 17.32 -3.87
C ASN A 75 -9.52 16.81 -3.43
N THR A 76 -9.17 15.57 -3.75
CA THR A 76 -7.89 14.95 -3.40
C THR A 76 -7.09 14.72 -4.67
N GLU A 77 -5.88 15.26 -4.74
CA GLU A 77 -4.99 15.01 -5.87
C GLU A 77 -4.28 13.65 -5.74
N ARG A 78 -4.00 12.98 -6.87
CA ARG A 78 -3.22 11.74 -6.90
C ARG A 78 -2.02 11.89 -7.82
N HIS A 79 -0.83 11.64 -7.27
CA HIS A 79 0.45 11.78 -7.95
C HIS A 79 1.26 10.51 -7.81
N VAL A 80 2.04 10.18 -8.83
CA VAL A 80 2.79 8.94 -8.92
C VAL A 80 4.25 9.26 -9.23
N VAL A 81 5.17 8.59 -8.55
CA VAL A 81 6.58 8.48 -8.92
C VAL A 81 6.77 7.10 -9.53
N VAL A 82 7.63 6.99 -10.54
CA VAL A 82 7.96 5.72 -11.18
C VAL A 82 8.95 4.90 -10.35
N GLY A 83 8.78 3.58 -10.30
CA GLY A 83 9.70 2.61 -9.70
C GLY A 83 10.30 1.62 -10.71
N ASN A 84 11.19 0.74 -10.24
CA ASN A 84 11.94 -0.18 -11.11
C ASN A 84 11.09 -1.35 -11.62
N HIS A 85 10.02 -1.74 -10.93
CA HIS A 85 9.05 -2.72 -11.46
C HIS A 85 8.15 -2.11 -12.54
N ASP A 86 7.93 -0.80 -12.51
CA ASP A 86 7.10 -0.10 -13.49
C ASP A 86 7.78 0.00 -14.87
N ILE A 87 9.08 0.29 -14.92
CA ILE A 87 9.82 0.54 -16.19
C ILE A 87 11.11 -0.25 -16.37
N GLY A 88 11.61 -0.90 -15.32
CA GLY A 88 12.89 -1.61 -15.28
C GLY A 88 13.94 -0.92 -14.41
N PHE A 89 14.90 -1.69 -13.88
CA PHE A 89 16.15 -1.12 -13.35
C PHE A 89 16.90 -0.39 -14.47
N HIS A 90 17.77 0.57 -14.13
CA HIS A 90 18.45 1.44 -15.09
C HIS A 90 18.97 0.73 -16.36
N ASP A 91 19.80 -0.30 -16.19
CA ASP A 91 20.43 -1.03 -17.31
C ASP A 91 19.43 -1.88 -18.13
N TYR A 92 18.22 -2.06 -17.60
CA TYR A 92 17.15 -2.89 -18.13
C TYR A 92 15.86 -2.10 -18.39
N ILE A 93 15.93 -0.77 -18.44
CA ILE A 93 14.76 0.05 -18.75
C ILE A 93 14.30 -0.29 -20.16
N ASN A 94 13.03 -0.65 -20.29
CA ASN A 94 12.39 -0.76 -21.59
C ASN A 94 11.94 0.65 -22.04
N PRO A 95 12.46 1.20 -23.15
CA PRO A 95 12.08 2.53 -23.63
C PRO A 95 10.58 2.67 -23.92
N GLN A 96 9.92 1.58 -24.32
CA GLN A 96 8.48 1.57 -24.52
C GLN A 96 7.72 1.70 -23.20
N SER A 97 8.14 0.97 -22.16
CA SER A 97 7.52 1.06 -20.82
C SER A 97 7.71 2.44 -20.22
N GLU A 98 8.91 3.04 -20.35
CA GLU A 98 9.17 4.44 -19.92
C GLU A 98 8.26 5.44 -20.66
N LEU A 99 8.10 5.28 -21.97
CA LEU A 99 7.23 6.13 -22.77
C LEU A 99 5.75 5.98 -22.42
N LEU A 100 5.28 4.76 -22.17
CA LEU A 100 3.89 4.50 -21.78
C LEU A 100 3.60 5.06 -20.38
N PHE A 101 4.52 4.84 -19.44
CA PHE A 101 4.40 5.35 -18.09
C PHE A 101 4.37 6.87 -18.06
N SER A 102 5.29 7.53 -18.77
CA SER A 102 5.34 9.00 -18.84
C SER A 102 4.12 9.64 -19.51
N LYS A 103 3.43 8.93 -20.42
CA LYS A 103 2.17 9.43 -21.01
C LYS A 103 1.03 9.46 -20.00
N VAL A 104 0.96 8.48 -19.10
CA VAL A 104 -0.09 8.40 -18.08
C VAL A 104 0.26 9.23 -16.85
N PHE A 105 1.54 9.21 -16.45
CA PHE A 105 2.06 9.94 -15.29
C PHE A 105 3.17 10.91 -15.73
N PRO A 106 2.81 12.07 -16.34
CA PRO A 106 3.78 12.98 -16.95
C PRO A 106 4.75 13.63 -15.95
N ASN A 107 4.36 13.73 -14.68
CA ASN A 107 5.24 14.25 -13.64
C ASN A 107 6.29 13.24 -13.15
N SER A 108 6.29 12.01 -13.67
CA SER A 108 7.22 10.95 -13.25
C SER A 108 8.39 10.75 -14.21
N SER A 109 8.48 11.49 -15.33
CA SER A 109 9.60 11.32 -16.28
C SER A 109 10.17 12.63 -16.84
N PRO A 110 11.51 12.81 -16.78
CA PRO A 110 12.41 12.17 -15.82
C PRO A 110 12.27 12.80 -14.42
N VAL A 111 11.84 14.06 -14.35
CA VAL A 111 11.66 14.82 -13.12
C VAL A 111 10.46 15.74 -13.31
N GLY A 112 9.52 15.72 -12.37
CA GLY A 112 8.32 16.57 -12.39
C GLY A 112 8.23 17.47 -11.17
N VAL A 113 7.42 18.53 -11.28
CA VAL A 113 7.16 19.46 -10.18
C VAL A 113 5.67 19.57 -9.93
N VAL A 114 5.26 19.28 -8.70
CA VAL A 114 3.88 19.45 -8.24
C VAL A 114 3.86 20.58 -7.21
N LYS A 115 2.96 21.54 -7.40
CA LYS A 115 2.72 22.64 -6.45
C LYS A 115 1.35 22.43 -5.80
N LEU A 116 1.36 22.18 -4.50
CA LEU A 116 0.17 21.92 -3.70
C LEU A 116 0.13 22.93 -2.56
N LYS A 117 -0.84 23.84 -2.60
CA LYS A 117 -0.94 24.99 -1.68
C LYS A 117 0.38 25.79 -1.69
N LYS A 118 1.05 25.90 -0.53
CA LYS A 118 2.33 26.61 -0.38
C LYS A 118 3.57 25.73 -0.62
N GLU A 119 3.36 24.42 -0.82
CA GLU A 119 4.41 23.43 -0.87
C GLU A 119 4.78 23.05 -2.30
N THR A 120 6.08 22.85 -2.53
CA THR A 120 6.62 22.37 -3.81
C THR A 120 7.16 20.96 -3.60
N PHE A 121 6.73 20.04 -4.46
CA PHE A 121 7.18 18.67 -4.52
C PHE A 121 7.94 18.46 -5.82
N VAL A 122 9.14 17.89 -5.73
CA VAL A 122 9.96 17.50 -6.88
C VAL A 122 9.96 15.97 -6.94
N LEU A 123 9.35 15.43 -7.99
CA LEU A 123 9.22 14.00 -8.22
C LEU A 123 10.39 13.57 -9.10
N VAL A 124 11.26 12.70 -8.61
CA VAL A 124 12.49 12.29 -9.30
C VAL A 124 12.40 10.81 -9.68
N ASN A 125 12.57 10.52 -10.98
CA ASN A 125 12.77 9.15 -11.44
C ASN A 125 14.14 8.64 -10.96
N SER A 126 14.15 7.75 -9.98
CA SER A 126 15.37 7.20 -9.39
C SER A 126 16.22 6.41 -10.40
N MET A 127 15.60 5.77 -11.40
CA MET A 127 16.31 5.03 -12.44
C MET A 127 17.00 5.97 -13.42
N ALA A 128 16.61 7.24 -13.46
CA ALA A 128 17.32 8.31 -14.17
C ALA A 128 18.48 8.91 -13.35
N MET A 129 18.75 8.43 -12.13
CA MET A 129 19.82 8.93 -11.26
C MET A 129 21.03 7.96 -11.22
N HIS A 130 21.28 7.24 -12.32
CA HIS A 130 22.39 6.27 -12.38
C HIS A 130 23.77 6.95 -12.57
N GLY A 131 23.79 8.15 -13.16
CA GLY A 131 25.00 8.99 -13.31
C GLY A 131 25.95 8.54 -14.41
N ASP A 132 25.46 7.88 -15.46
CA ASP A 132 26.22 7.44 -16.64
C ASP A 132 26.07 8.40 -17.84
N TYR A 133 25.34 9.51 -17.68
CA TYR A 133 25.06 10.50 -18.72
C TYR A 133 24.37 9.94 -19.98
N CYS A 134 23.64 8.83 -19.87
CA CYS A 134 22.71 8.44 -20.93
C CYS A 134 21.59 9.49 -21.09
N ARG A 135 20.81 9.42 -22.18
CA ARG A 135 19.75 10.37 -22.49
C ARG A 135 18.81 10.63 -21.29
N LEU A 136 18.36 9.57 -20.61
CA LEU A 136 17.43 9.68 -19.49
C LEU A 136 18.10 10.38 -18.29
N CYS A 137 19.32 9.99 -17.93
CA CYS A 137 20.10 10.61 -16.85
C CYS A 137 20.39 12.09 -17.13
N SER A 138 20.88 12.41 -18.32
CA SER A 138 21.17 13.81 -18.70
C SER A 138 19.93 14.69 -18.67
N MET A 139 18.79 14.20 -19.15
CA MET A 139 17.53 14.95 -19.09
C MET A 139 17.10 15.20 -17.63
N ALA A 140 17.26 14.21 -16.75
CA ALA A 140 16.92 14.33 -15.35
C ALA A 140 17.81 15.34 -14.61
N GLU A 141 19.12 15.26 -14.83
CA GLU A 141 20.10 16.18 -14.23
C GLU A 141 19.86 17.63 -14.72
N MET A 142 19.66 17.84 -16.02
CA MET A 142 19.34 19.16 -16.57
C MET A 142 18.05 19.74 -15.96
N GLU A 143 17.02 18.91 -15.77
CA GLU A 143 15.76 19.35 -15.20
C GLU A 143 15.91 19.70 -13.70
N ILE A 144 16.66 18.91 -12.93
CA ILE A 144 17.00 19.24 -11.54
C ILE A 144 17.78 20.56 -11.45
N GLU A 145 18.73 20.79 -12.35
CA GLU A 145 19.47 22.06 -12.40
C GLU A 145 18.56 23.24 -12.76
N ARG A 146 17.64 23.06 -13.71
CA ARG A 146 16.64 24.06 -14.09
C ARG A 146 15.77 24.44 -12.88
N ILE A 147 15.24 23.45 -12.17
CA ILE A 147 14.42 23.64 -10.96
C ILE A 147 15.24 24.33 -9.85
N SER A 148 16.48 23.91 -9.64
CA SER A 148 17.40 24.54 -8.67
C SER A 148 17.58 26.03 -8.96
N ASN A 149 17.81 26.38 -10.23
CA ASN A 149 17.95 27.76 -10.66
C ASN A 149 16.67 28.58 -10.44
N GLU A 150 15.50 28.02 -10.70
CA GLU A 150 14.22 28.69 -10.44
C GLU A 150 14.00 28.98 -8.95
N ILE A 151 14.29 28.01 -8.08
CA ILE A 151 14.19 28.16 -6.62
C ILE A 151 15.14 29.27 -6.14
N ASN A 152 16.39 29.25 -6.63
CA ASN A 152 17.42 30.23 -6.27
C ASN A 152 17.07 31.64 -6.77
N ASN A 153 16.55 31.77 -8.00
CA ASN A 153 16.17 33.05 -8.57
C ASN A 153 14.96 33.65 -7.85
N SER A 154 13.95 32.83 -7.54
CA SER A 154 12.79 33.26 -6.75
C SER A 154 13.21 33.82 -5.38
N ALA A 155 14.19 33.20 -4.73
CA ALA A 155 14.75 33.70 -3.47
C ALA A 155 15.46 35.05 -3.65
N LYS A 156 16.25 35.22 -4.72
CA LYS A 156 16.95 36.49 -5.02
C LYS A 156 16.00 37.64 -5.32
N GLU A 157 14.90 37.39 -6.04
CA GLU A 157 13.89 38.43 -6.34
C GLU A 157 13.17 38.89 -5.07
N LEU A 158 12.79 37.97 -4.18
CA LEU A 158 12.18 38.29 -2.89
C LEU A 158 13.11 39.14 -2.00
N LEU A 159 14.42 38.87 -2.03
CA LEU A 159 15.43 39.65 -1.31
C LEU A 159 15.61 41.07 -1.88
N LYS A 160 15.46 41.26 -3.20
CA LYS A 160 15.55 42.60 -3.82
C LYS A 160 14.34 43.47 -3.52
N ASN A 161 13.14 42.88 -3.41
CA ASN A 161 11.88 43.60 -3.26
C ASN A 161 11.53 43.97 -1.81
N ASN A 162 12.14 43.32 -0.80
CA ASN A 162 11.89 43.63 0.61
C ASN A 162 13.07 44.37 1.27
N LYS A 163 12.87 45.65 1.63
CA LYS A 163 13.84 46.49 2.38
C LYS A 163 14.06 46.07 3.85
N THR A 164 13.40 45.02 4.33
CA THR A 164 13.51 44.54 5.72
C THR A 164 14.20 43.18 5.76
N LYS A 165 15.35 43.13 6.45
CA LYS A 165 16.15 41.93 6.78
C LYS A 165 15.42 40.96 7.73
N ILE A 166 14.19 40.56 7.40
CA ILE A 166 13.60 39.38 8.02
C ILE A 166 14.21 38.19 7.29
N SER A 167 14.76 37.23 8.03
CA SER A 167 15.40 36.02 7.51
C SER A 167 14.42 35.28 6.58
N MET A 168 14.44 35.59 5.29
CA MET A 168 13.63 34.91 4.29
C MET A 168 14.31 33.58 4.00
N LYS A 169 13.82 32.53 4.66
CA LYS A 169 14.29 31.16 4.44
C LYS A 169 14.02 30.81 2.99
N GLN A 170 15.05 30.36 2.28
CA GLN A 170 14.91 29.85 0.92
C GLN A 170 13.83 28.76 0.90
N LYS A 171 12.90 28.81 -0.07
CA LYS A 171 11.88 27.77 -0.22
C LYS A 171 12.58 26.45 -0.54
N GLN A 172 12.46 25.48 0.35
CA GLN A 172 13.04 24.14 0.19
C GLN A 172 11.94 23.17 -0.26
N PRO A 173 12.13 22.43 -1.36
CA PRO A 173 11.14 21.49 -1.85
C PRO A 173 11.12 20.21 -1.00
N THR A 174 9.99 19.50 -1.03
CA THR A 174 9.96 18.06 -0.71
C THR A 174 10.43 17.29 -1.95
N VAL A 175 11.36 16.36 -1.79
CA VAL A 175 11.73 15.44 -2.88
C VAL A 175 11.02 14.12 -2.68
N LEU A 176 10.39 13.62 -3.74
CA LEU A 176 9.70 12.33 -3.79
C LEU A 176 10.40 11.47 -4.84
N MET A 177 10.77 10.25 -4.48
CA MET A 177 11.45 9.32 -5.38
C MET A 177 11.16 7.88 -4.97
N HIS A 178 11.61 6.90 -5.75
CA HIS A 178 11.41 5.49 -5.44
C HIS A 178 12.60 4.91 -4.66
N PHE A 179 13.81 4.91 -5.25
CA PHE A 179 15.00 4.44 -4.53
C PHE A 179 15.38 5.41 -3.42
N PRO A 180 15.78 4.91 -2.24
CA PRO A 180 16.27 5.76 -1.17
C PRO A 180 17.58 6.45 -1.50
N LEU A 181 17.90 7.50 -0.73
CA LEU A 181 19.23 8.09 -0.75
C LEU A 181 20.27 7.05 -0.33
N TYR A 182 21.52 7.29 -0.76
CA TYR A 182 22.62 6.39 -0.46
C TYR A 182 22.76 6.14 1.04
N ARG A 183 22.74 4.86 1.40
CA ARG A 183 23.09 4.31 2.71
C ARG A 183 23.53 2.86 2.56
N ASN A 184 24.36 2.36 3.47
CA ASN A 184 24.90 1.01 3.37
C ASN A 184 23.90 -0.09 3.72
N ASN A 185 22.94 0.22 4.57
CA ASN A 185 21.85 -0.63 5.04
C ASN A 185 20.92 0.20 5.93
N ASP A 186 19.88 -0.46 6.45
CA ASP A 186 18.86 0.14 7.28
C ASP A 186 19.10 -0.03 8.79
N MET A 187 20.28 -0.48 9.21
CA MET A 187 20.63 -0.67 10.64
C MET A 187 20.57 0.60 11.50
N LYS A 188 20.62 1.79 10.87
CA LYS A 188 20.54 3.10 11.55
C LYS A 188 19.17 3.75 11.45
N CYS A 189 18.18 3.07 10.88
CA CYS A 189 16.85 3.59 10.72
C CYS A 189 16.14 3.68 12.08
N GLU A 190 15.49 4.82 12.32
CA GLU A 190 14.44 4.95 13.34
C GLU A 190 13.12 4.45 12.76
N GLY A 191 12.36 3.66 13.52
CA GLY A 191 11.21 2.91 13.01
C GLY A 191 11.59 1.43 12.77
N GLY A 192 10.66 0.62 12.28
CA GLY A 192 10.88 -0.84 12.20
C GLY A 192 10.20 -1.66 13.28
N ASP A 193 9.04 -1.22 13.77
CA ASP A 193 8.17 -2.04 14.62
C ASP A 193 7.45 -3.14 13.79
N GLU A 194 7.76 -3.22 12.50
CA GLU A 194 7.25 -4.18 11.53
C GLU A 194 7.85 -5.57 11.77
N LEU A 195 7.05 -6.62 11.58
CA LEU A 195 7.50 -8.00 11.80
C LEU A 195 8.70 -8.36 10.91
N ARG A 196 9.75 -8.89 11.53
CA ARG A 196 11.03 -9.33 10.92
C ARG A 196 11.96 -8.21 10.42
N ASP A 197 11.58 -6.95 10.60
CA ASP A 197 12.36 -5.81 10.10
C ASP A 197 13.82 -5.82 10.62
N ILE A 198 14.03 -6.04 11.93
CA ILE A 198 15.39 -6.07 12.51
C ILE A 198 16.29 -7.17 11.93
N GLU A 199 15.75 -8.35 11.66
CA GLU A 199 16.50 -9.48 11.10
C GLU A 199 16.94 -9.18 9.66
N ILE A 200 16.01 -8.61 8.89
CA ILE A 200 16.25 -8.20 7.50
C ILE A 200 17.32 -7.12 7.45
N ARG A 201 17.17 -6.05 8.23
CA ARG A 201 18.15 -4.95 8.32
C ARG A 201 19.55 -5.41 8.69
N GLN A 202 19.67 -6.43 9.54
CA GLN A 202 20.97 -7.00 9.93
C GLN A 202 21.65 -7.77 8.80
N SER A 203 20.85 -8.43 7.95
CA SER A 203 21.34 -9.28 6.87
C SER A 203 21.60 -8.53 5.57
N GLU A 204 20.91 -7.42 5.33
CA GLU A 204 20.96 -6.70 4.06
C GLU A 204 22.08 -5.67 4.01
N ILE A 205 22.81 -5.69 2.90
CA ILE A 205 23.79 -4.67 2.53
C ILE A 205 23.33 -4.11 1.19
N PHE A 206 23.08 -2.80 1.17
CA PHE A 206 22.57 -2.13 -0.01
C PHE A 206 23.66 -1.94 -1.06
N ARG A 207 23.32 -2.33 -2.29
CA ARG A 207 24.08 -2.08 -3.50
C ARG A 207 23.66 -0.72 -4.09
N GLU A 208 24.64 0.14 -4.30
CA GLU A 208 24.43 1.40 -5.02
C GLU A 208 23.83 1.14 -6.41
N LYS A 209 22.90 2.02 -6.80
CA LYS A 209 22.17 2.00 -8.08
C LYS A 209 21.22 0.81 -8.25
N TRP A 210 20.99 0.05 -7.19
CA TRP A 210 20.04 -1.05 -7.16
C TRP A 210 19.10 -0.87 -5.97
N ASP A 211 19.62 -1.02 -4.75
CA ASP A 211 18.82 -0.93 -3.51
C ASP A 211 18.72 0.52 -2.99
N CYS A 212 19.65 1.39 -3.42
CA CYS A 212 19.65 2.82 -3.13
C CYS A 212 20.35 3.61 -4.24
N LEU A 213 20.20 4.93 -4.24
CA LEU A 213 20.97 5.79 -5.14
C LEU A 213 22.48 5.70 -4.88
N SER A 214 23.29 6.07 -5.87
CA SER A 214 24.73 6.22 -5.66
C SER A 214 25.05 7.37 -4.70
N LYS A 215 26.23 7.33 -4.08
CA LYS A 215 26.77 8.47 -3.29
C LYS A 215 26.75 9.78 -4.07
N ASN A 216 27.14 9.72 -5.34
CA ASN A 216 27.24 10.89 -6.21
C ASN A 216 25.86 11.45 -6.53
N SER A 217 24.90 10.60 -6.89
CA SER A 217 23.53 11.02 -7.21
C SER A 217 22.82 11.57 -5.97
N THR A 218 23.03 10.94 -4.81
CA THR A 218 22.55 11.43 -3.51
C THR A 218 23.08 12.83 -3.22
N LYS A 219 24.40 13.03 -3.38
CA LYS A 219 25.03 14.33 -3.19
C LYS A 219 24.49 15.37 -4.19
N PHE A 220 24.33 14.99 -5.46
CA PHE A 220 23.80 15.87 -6.50
C PHE A 220 22.39 16.37 -6.16
N ILE A 221 21.47 15.48 -5.78
CA ILE A 221 20.10 15.85 -5.40
C ILE A 221 20.11 16.78 -4.18
N ILE A 222 20.86 16.45 -3.13
CA ILE A 222 20.94 17.27 -1.91
C ILE A 222 21.53 18.65 -2.22
N ASP A 223 22.64 18.71 -2.96
CA ASP A 223 23.36 19.96 -3.24
C ASP A 223 22.53 20.88 -4.16
N LYS A 224 21.85 20.32 -5.17
CA LYS A 224 21.08 21.09 -6.15
C LYS A 224 19.72 21.53 -5.61
N LEU A 225 18.99 20.63 -4.96
CA LEU A 225 17.61 20.92 -4.53
C LEU A 225 17.53 21.44 -3.10
N ASN A 226 18.54 21.18 -2.26
CA ASN A 226 18.55 21.51 -0.83
C ASN A 226 17.19 21.21 -0.16
N PRO A 227 16.72 19.96 -0.25
CA PRO A 227 15.35 19.61 0.12
C PRO A 227 15.09 19.83 1.62
N LYS A 228 13.84 20.07 1.99
CA LYS A 228 13.46 20.08 3.42
C LYS A 228 13.33 18.66 3.98
N VAL A 229 12.88 17.74 3.13
CA VAL A 229 12.63 16.33 3.44
C VAL A 229 12.63 15.52 2.16
N VAL A 230 13.00 14.25 2.27
CA VAL A 230 12.94 13.28 1.17
C VAL A 230 12.00 12.15 1.57
N PHE A 231 11.13 11.73 0.66
CA PHE A 231 10.35 10.51 0.79
C PHE A 231 10.73 9.52 -0.31
N SER A 232 10.96 8.27 0.07
CA SER A 232 11.36 7.16 -0.79
C SER A 232 10.53 5.90 -0.51
N GLY A 233 10.72 4.84 -1.30
CA GLY A 233 10.10 3.52 -1.16
C GLY A 233 11.16 2.41 -1.32
N HIS A 234 10.82 1.37 -2.11
CA HIS A 234 11.73 0.34 -2.63
C HIS A 234 12.20 -0.72 -1.63
N THR A 235 12.58 -0.34 -0.41
CA THR A 235 13.10 -1.30 0.59
C THR A 235 11.98 -2.12 1.26
N HIS A 236 10.72 -1.79 0.98
CA HIS A 236 9.50 -2.38 1.54
C HIS A 236 9.28 -2.21 3.05
N TYR A 237 10.28 -1.75 3.81
CA TYR A 237 10.21 -1.52 5.26
C TYR A 237 10.29 -0.03 5.62
N GLY A 238 9.58 0.35 6.67
CA GLY A 238 9.51 1.73 7.14
C GLY A 238 10.82 2.19 7.80
N CYS A 239 11.50 3.16 7.18
CA CYS A 239 12.75 3.72 7.71
C CYS A 239 12.66 5.24 7.81
N LYS A 240 13.07 5.81 8.95
CA LYS A 240 13.42 7.22 9.07
C LYS A 240 14.91 7.35 9.36
N ILE A 241 15.62 8.09 8.53
CA ILE A 241 17.07 8.29 8.68
C ILE A 241 17.46 9.73 8.37
N LYS A 242 18.58 10.18 8.98
CA LYS A 242 19.10 11.53 8.79
C LYS A 242 20.40 11.51 7.97
N HIS A 243 20.37 12.14 6.80
CA HIS A 243 21.53 12.39 5.95
C HIS A 243 22.05 13.79 6.23
N ASN A 244 23.02 13.93 7.14
CA ASN A 244 23.51 15.23 7.63
C ASN A 244 22.36 16.09 8.22
N ASN A 245 21.88 17.08 7.46
CA ASN A 245 20.78 17.97 7.85
C ASN A 245 19.45 17.62 7.20
N ILE A 246 19.42 16.62 6.31
CA ILE A 246 18.23 16.19 5.56
C ILE A 246 17.64 14.98 6.25
N THR A 247 16.32 15.00 6.47
CA THR A 247 15.60 13.81 6.94
C THR A 247 15.02 13.09 5.72
N GLU A 248 15.25 11.79 5.65
CA GLU A 248 14.62 10.87 4.69
C GLU A 248 13.64 9.96 5.43
N TYR A 249 12.47 9.75 4.81
CA TYR A 249 11.52 8.72 5.17
C TYR A 249 11.36 7.75 4.01
N THR A 250 11.73 6.50 4.21
CA THR A 250 11.38 5.40 3.31
C THR A 250 10.04 4.81 3.77
N VAL A 251 9.06 4.84 2.88
CA VAL A 251 7.70 4.35 3.11
C VAL A 251 7.69 2.84 2.92
N ALA A 252 7.14 2.11 3.89
CA ALA A 252 6.98 0.67 3.79
C ALA A 252 6.05 0.31 2.63
N SER A 253 6.12 -0.95 2.18
CA SER A 253 5.22 -1.45 1.16
C SER A 253 3.78 -1.43 1.66
N PHE A 254 2.86 -1.02 0.79
CA PHE A 254 1.43 -1.09 1.05
C PHE A 254 0.82 -2.46 0.68
N SER A 255 1.66 -3.44 0.35
CA SER A 255 1.26 -4.76 -0.09
C SER A 255 1.71 -5.85 0.89
N TRP A 256 0.76 -6.67 1.35
CA TRP A 256 1.00 -7.85 2.19
C TRP A 256 1.94 -8.89 1.55
N ARG A 257 2.24 -8.75 0.26
CA ARG A 257 3.24 -9.59 -0.44
C ARG A 257 4.65 -9.35 0.07
N ASN A 258 4.97 -8.08 0.27
CA ASN A 258 6.34 -7.61 0.43
C ASN A 258 6.64 -7.30 1.89
N ASN A 259 5.62 -6.86 2.63
CA ASN A 259 5.72 -6.57 4.05
C ASN A 259 4.55 -7.27 4.79
N PRO A 260 4.81 -8.05 5.86
CA PRO A 260 3.77 -8.66 6.68
C PRO A 260 2.94 -7.64 7.50
N MET A 261 3.33 -6.37 7.49
CA MET A 261 2.62 -5.24 8.11
C MET A 261 2.60 -4.07 7.12
N PRO A 262 1.79 -4.14 6.05
CA PRO A 262 1.76 -3.06 5.08
C PRO A 262 1.21 -1.79 5.70
N SER A 263 1.88 -0.68 5.39
CA SER A 263 1.59 0.60 6.02
C SER A 263 1.75 1.75 5.04
N PHE A 264 1.39 2.95 5.49
CA PHE A 264 1.53 4.18 4.73
C PHE A 264 1.91 5.33 5.69
N LEU A 265 2.34 6.46 5.13
CA LEU A 265 2.60 7.66 5.94
C LEU A 265 1.52 8.73 5.71
N LEU A 266 0.89 9.19 6.78
CA LEU A 266 0.18 10.47 6.82
C LEU A 266 1.20 11.58 7.06
N VAL A 267 1.31 12.50 6.11
CA VAL A 267 2.27 13.61 6.19
C VAL A 267 1.52 14.93 6.32
N VAL A 268 1.84 15.66 7.39
CA VAL A 268 1.25 16.96 7.70
C VAL A 268 2.32 18.04 7.53
N TYR A 269 1.97 19.06 6.75
CA TYR A 269 2.79 20.26 6.55
C TYR A 269 2.19 21.40 7.39
N ASP A 270 2.90 21.82 8.43
CA ASP A 270 2.47 22.88 9.34
C ASP A 270 3.60 23.90 9.52
N ASN A 271 3.37 25.15 9.10
CA ASN A 271 4.32 26.26 9.31
C ASN A 271 5.80 25.94 9.01
N ASP A 272 6.05 25.27 7.87
CA ASP A 272 7.36 24.84 7.36
C ASP A 272 7.99 23.65 8.12
N GLU A 273 7.32 23.13 9.14
CA GLU A 273 7.59 21.82 9.72
C GLU A 273 6.89 20.72 8.90
N VAL A 274 7.61 19.62 8.69
CA VAL A 274 7.05 18.41 8.08
C VAL A 274 6.99 17.33 9.15
N LYS A 275 5.78 16.91 9.50
CA LYS A 275 5.54 15.80 10.42
C LYS A 275 4.99 14.64 9.62
N ALA A 276 5.79 13.59 9.50
CA ALA A 276 5.31 12.31 8.99
C ALA A 276 4.93 11.43 10.19
N SER A 277 3.75 10.83 10.14
CA SER A 277 3.40 9.75 11.05
C SER A 277 4.43 8.63 10.92
N LYS A 278 4.62 7.84 11.99
CA LYS A 278 5.36 6.58 11.91
C LYS A 278 4.34 5.44 11.85
N ASN A 279 4.60 4.45 10.99
CA ASN A 279 3.91 3.16 10.97
C ASN A 279 2.39 3.30 11.17
N VAL A 280 1.70 4.01 10.26
CA VAL A 280 0.23 4.03 10.33
C VAL A 280 -0.24 2.69 9.82
N ASP A 281 -0.40 1.77 10.76
CA ASP A 281 -0.95 0.47 10.51
C ASP A 281 -2.43 0.64 10.19
N VAL A 282 -2.83 0.17 9.00
CA VAL A 282 -4.24 -0.06 8.73
C VAL A 282 -4.55 -1.44 9.24
N GLU A 283 -4.83 -1.56 10.53
CA GLU A 283 -5.38 -2.79 11.04
C GLU A 283 -6.83 -2.92 10.57
N LEU A 284 -7.01 -3.71 9.51
CA LEU A 284 -8.32 -4.17 9.09
C LEU A 284 -8.78 -5.23 10.09
N TRP A 285 -9.34 -4.78 11.21
CA TRP A 285 -10.08 -5.67 12.10
C TRP A 285 -11.50 -5.79 11.58
N GLU A 286 -11.87 -7.01 11.20
CA GLU A 286 -13.26 -7.41 11.32
C GLU A 286 -13.48 -7.75 12.80
N ILE A 287 -14.40 -7.06 13.47
CA ILE A 287 -14.88 -7.54 14.78
C ILE A 287 -15.81 -8.70 14.47
N ASP A 288 -15.23 -9.88 14.32
CA ASP A 288 -16.00 -11.11 14.40
C ASP A 288 -16.40 -11.30 15.87
N LYS A 289 -17.71 -11.27 16.14
CA LYS A 289 -18.25 -11.39 17.50
C LYS A 289 -18.44 -12.84 17.94
N SER A 290 -17.93 -13.79 17.18
CA SER A 290 -18.09 -15.22 17.41
C SER A 290 -16.88 -15.96 16.86
N TYR A 291 -16.44 -17.01 17.54
CA TYR A 291 -15.27 -17.77 17.14
C TYR A 291 -15.54 -18.50 15.81
N VAL A 292 -14.58 -18.44 14.88
CA VAL A 292 -14.63 -19.13 13.57
C VAL A 292 -14.78 -20.66 13.73
N SER A 293 -14.46 -21.22 14.91
CA SER A 293 -14.69 -22.63 15.26
C SER A 293 -16.16 -23.02 15.46
N ASP A 294 -17.10 -22.06 15.54
CA ASP A 294 -18.52 -22.36 15.76
C ASP A 294 -19.27 -22.64 14.44
N ILE A 295 -18.64 -22.42 13.28
CA ILE A 295 -19.21 -22.72 11.95
C ILE A 295 -19.15 -24.23 11.64
N GLU A 296 -18.22 -24.95 12.24
CA GLU A 296 -18.01 -26.39 12.01
C GLU A 296 -19.07 -27.27 12.68
N MET A 297 -19.81 -26.76 13.68
CA MET A 297 -20.72 -27.61 14.48
C MET A 297 -22.11 -27.86 13.86
N THR A 298 -22.45 -27.27 12.71
CA THR A 298 -23.83 -27.37 12.18
C THR A 298 -23.96 -27.65 10.68
N THR A 299 -22.87 -28.00 10.00
CA THR A 299 -22.93 -28.49 8.62
C THR A 299 -22.76 -30.00 8.60
N THR A 300 -23.65 -30.71 7.90
CA THR A 300 -23.55 -32.15 7.73
C THR A 300 -23.18 -32.48 6.30
N THR A 301 -22.04 -33.14 6.14
CA THR A 301 -21.61 -33.84 4.94
C THR A 301 -22.39 -35.13 4.78
N ASP A 302 -22.69 -35.52 3.54
CA ASP A 302 -23.10 -36.90 3.27
C ASP A 302 -21.93 -37.89 3.46
N HIS A 303 -22.20 -39.19 3.34
CA HIS A 303 -21.20 -40.24 3.60
C HIS A 303 -20.01 -40.22 2.62
N ASP A 304 -20.13 -39.48 1.53
CA ASP A 304 -19.12 -39.34 0.48
C ASP A 304 -18.40 -37.98 0.55
N GLY A 305 -18.76 -37.11 1.50
CA GLY A 305 -18.09 -35.83 1.73
C GLY A 305 -18.61 -34.67 0.87
N ASN A 306 -19.81 -34.78 0.27
CA ASN A 306 -20.40 -33.69 -0.52
C ASN A 306 -21.19 -32.69 0.35
N PHE A 307 -21.14 -31.41 -0.04
CA PHE A 307 -21.88 -30.30 0.56
C PHE A 307 -23.10 -29.93 -0.29
N TYR A 308 -24.23 -29.58 0.34
CA TYR A 308 -25.45 -29.16 -0.35
C TYR A 308 -25.76 -27.67 -0.07
N ILE A 309 -26.08 -26.90 -1.12
CA ILE A 309 -26.51 -25.48 -1.05
C ILE A 309 -27.88 -25.37 -1.72
N ASP A 310 -28.87 -24.82 -1.00
CA ASP A 310 -30.31 -24.97 -1.33
C ASP A 310 -30.90 -23.86 -2.23
N LYS A 311 -30.10 -23.04 -2.94
CA LYS A 311 -30.65 -22.19 -4.03
C LYS A 311 -29.62 -21.54 -4.95
N VAL A 312 -29.94 -21.53 -6.25
CA VAL A 312 -29.31 -20.73 -7.31
C VAL A 312 -30.30 -19.67 -7.77
N ILE A 313 -29.87 -18.41 -7.92
CA ILE A 313 -30.65 -17.36 -8.60
C ILE A 313 -30.08 -17.23 -10.02
N GLU A 314 -30.86 -17.62 -11.01
CA GLU A 314 -30.68 -17.13 -12.39
C GLU A 314 -31.47 -15.83 -12.50
N ASP A 315 -30.82 -14.75 -12.93
CA ASP A 315 -31.58 -13.63 -13.49
C ASP A 315 -30.93 -13.10 -14.77
N TYR A 316 -31.78 -13.00 -15.79
CA TYR A 316 -31.49 -12.58 -17.14
C TYR A 316 -31.67 -11.06 -17.18
N LEU A 317 -30.60 -10.26 -17.11
CA LEU A 317 -30.48 -8.95 -17.76
C LEU A 317 -29.07 -8.37 -17.57
N VAL A 318 -28.46 -8.06 -18.70
CA VAL A 318 -27.09 -7.58 -18.88
C VAL A 318 -27.05 -6.07 -18.64
N SER A 319 -26.27 -5.60 -17.66
CA SER A 319 -25.29 -4.48 -17.80
C SER A 319 -24.70 -3.97 -16.48
N ASP A 320 -25.27 -4.25 -15.31
CA ASP A 320 -24.76 -3.76 -14.02
C ASP A 320 -24.87 -4.84 -12.94
N LEU A 321 -23.97 -5.82 -12.96
CA LEU A 321 -23.84 -6.79 -11.87
C LEU A 321 -22.93 -6.20 -10.79
N GLU A 322 -23.49 -5.81 -9.65
CA GLU A 322 -22.72 -5.69 -8.41
C GLU A 322 -22.63 -7.10 -7.79
N LEU A 323 -21.45 -7.73 -7.88
CA LEU A 323 -21.21 -8.97 -7.16
C LEU A 323 -21.06 -8.63 -5.67
N VAL A 324 -22.02 -9.07 -4.87
CA VAL A 324 -22.05 -8.86 -3.43
C VAL A 324 -21.94 -10.21 -2.75
N ILE A 325 -20.90 -10.41 -1.92
CA ILE A 325 -20.87 -11.55 -1.00
C ILE A 325 -21.89 -11.24 0.10
N LYS A 326 -22.98 -11.99 0.15
CA LYS A 326 -24.03 -11.87 1.17
C LYS A 326 -23.83 -12.94 2.23
N ILE A 327 -23.45 -12.51 3.43
CA ILE A 327 -23.36 -13.39 4.59
C ILE A 327 -24.63 -13.20 5.41
N PHE A 328 -25.42 -14.27 5.56
CA PHE A 328 -26.66 -14.26 6.32
C PHE A 328 -26.39 -14.74 7.74
N HIS A 329 -26.58 -13.85 8.73
CA HIS A 329 -26.44 -14.17 10.15
C HIS A 329 -27.79 -14.08 10.87
N GLN A 330 -28.24 -15.17 11.50
CA GLN A 330 -29.45 -15.16 12.33
C GLN A 330 -29.09 -14.79 13.77
N CYS A 331 -29.53 -13.64 14.24
CA CYS A 331 -29.21 -13.13 15.58
C CYS A 331 -30.00 -13.88 16.66
N ASN A 332 -29.33 -14.32 17.73
CA ASN A 332 -29.99 -14.86 18.92
C ASN A 332 -30.55 -13.74 19.82
N VAL A 333 -31.70 -13.19 19.44
CA VAL A 333 -32.48 -12.26 20.28
C VAL A 333 -33.70 -13.00 20.79
N LYS A 334 -33.84 -13.13 22.12
CA LYS A 334 -35.08 -13.67 22.71
C LYS A 334 -36.26 -12.76 22.32
N ASN A 335 -37.25 -13.33 21.64
CA ASN A 335 -38.53 -12.74 21.22
C ASN A 335 -38.49 -11.78 20.02
N ALA A 336 -37.65 -12.03 19.01
CA ALA A 336 -37.78 -11.38 17.71
C ALA A 336 -37.98 -12.44 16.62
N ASP A 337 -39.13 -12.42 15.95
CA ASP A 337 -39.53 -13.52 15.05
C ASP A 337 -38.71 -13.62 13.77
N LEU A 338 -37.96 -12.62 13.33
CA LEU A 338 -36.85 -12.78 12.37
C LEU A 338 -35.86 -11.61 12.53
N CYS A 339 -34.64 -11.91 12.99
CA CYS A 339 -33.53 -10.95 12.95
C CYS A 339 -32.38 -11.57 12.14
N TYR A 340 -32.35 -11.25 10.85
CA TYR A 340 -31.21 -11.52 9.98
C TYR A 340 -30.38 -10.26 9.85
N LYS A 341 -29.08 -10.38 10.07
CA LYS A 341 -28.11 -9.37 9.65
C LYS A 341 -27.46 -9.86 8.37
N VAL A 342 -27.67 -9.13 7.28
CA VAL A 342 -27.00 -9.38 6.01
C VAL A 342 -25.78 -8.49 5.97
N ILE A 343 -24.59 -9.09 5.84
CA ILE A 343 -23.37 -8.35 5.52
C ILE A 343 -23.19 -8.45 4.02
N GLU A 344 -23.18 -7.30 3.37
CA GLU A 344 -22.99 -7.15 1.94
C GLU A 344 -21.57 -6.61 1.71
N ILE A 345 -20.68 -7.46 1.19
CA ILE A 345 -19.34 -7.05 0.80
C ILE A 345 -19.38 -6.82 -0.71
N PRO A 346 -19.33 -5.56 -1.18
CA PRO A 346 -19.25 -5.29 -2.60
C PRO A 346 -17.88 -5.73 -3.10
N VAL A 347 -17.89 -6.53 -4.16
CA VAL A 347 -16.68 -6.90 -4.87
C VAL A 347 -16.54 -5.90 -6.04
N PRO A 348 -15.37 -5.28 -6.25
CA PRO A 348 -15.13 -4.45 -7.44
C PRO A 348 -15.28 -5.25 -8.74
N THR A 349 -15.88 -4.64 -9.77
CA THR A 349 -16.17 -5.28 -11.07
C THR A 349 -14.95 -5.86 -11.76
N THR A 350 -13.76 -5.31 -11.50
CA THR A 350 -12.47 -5.83 -11.96
C THR A 350 -12.16 -7.26 -11.50
N PHE A 351 -12.83 -7.80 -10.49
CA PHE A 351 -12.65 -9.18 -10.03
C PHE A 351 -13.56 -10.20 -10.72
N PHE A 352 -14.55 -9.78 -11.52
CA PHE A 352 -15.54 -10.70 -12.10
C PHE A 352 -16.06 -10.31 -13.49
N ASN A 353 -15.62 -9.19 -14.06
CA ASN A 353 -15.89 -8.87 -15.46
C ASN A 353 -14.83 -9.56 -16.33
N TYR A 354 -15.28 -10.44 -17.23
CA TYR A 354 -14.45 -11.34 -18.03
C TYR A 354 -14.42 -10.90 -19.50
N ASP A 355 -13.25 -10.98 -20.14
CA ASP A 355 -13.07 -10.79 -21.59
C ASP A 355 -12.31 -12.00 -22.17
N GLU A 356 -12.95 -12.78 -23.04
CA GLU A 356 -12.36 -13.98 -23.66
C GLU A 356 -11.05 -13.73 -24.42
N ASN A 357 -10.74 -12.48 -24.75
CA ASN A 357 -9.51 -12.08 -25.43
C ASN A 357 -8.42 -11.57 -24.48
N ASP A 358 -8.64 -11.61 -23.17
CA ASP A 358 -7.79 -11.02 -22.15
C ASP A 358 -7.14 -12.09 -21.25
N ASP A 359 -5.84 -12.30 -21.43
CA ASP A 359 -4.98 -13.19 -20.60
C ASP A 359 -4.94 -12.80 -19.10
N GLU A 360 -5.39 -11.60 -18.72
CA GLU A 360 -5.57 -11.15 -17.33
C GLU A 360 -6.97 -11.41 -16.76
N THR A 361 -7.95 -11.72 -17.60
CA THR A 361 -9.29 -12.09 -17.15
C THR A 361 -9.39 -13.60 -17.09
N TYR A 362 -9.46 -14.11 -15.86
CA TYR A 362 -9.69 -15.54 -15.64
C TYR A 362 -11.19 -15.81 -15.73
N LEU A 363 -11.56 -16.81 -16.51
CA LEU A 363 -12.92 -17.29 -16.72
C LEU A 363 -13.55 -17.67 -15.37
N PRO A 364 -14.55 -16.93 -14.85
CA PRO A 364 -15.15 -17.24 -13.56
C PRO A 364 -16.04 -18.47 -13.72
N ARG A 365 -15.41 -19.65 -13.62
CA ARG A 365 -16.12 -20.89 -13.36
C ARG A 365 -16.55 -20.81 -11.90
N ALA A 366 -17.85 -20.89 -11.62
CA ALA A 366 -18.38 -20.95 -10.26
C ALA A 366 -17.37 -21.60 -9.28
N TYR A 367 -16.80 -20.80 -8.38
CA TYR A 367 -15.64 -21.23 -7.61
C TYR A 367 -16.09 -21.86 -6.29
N ASN A 368 -15.78 -23.14 -6.14
CA ASN A 368 -15.71 -23.80 -4.84
C ASN A 368 -14.49 -23.21 -4.10
N LEU A 369 -14.72 -22.51 -2.99
CA LEU A 369 -13.66 -21.86 -2.20
C LEU A 369 -12.75 -22.84 -1.44
N GLY A 370 -13.04 -24.15 -1.50
CA GLY A 370 -12.23 -25.20 -0.88
C GLY A 370 -12.26 -25.17 0.66
N THR A 371 -11.79 -26.26 1.27
CA THR A 371 -11.66 -26.42 2.72
C THR A 371 -10.34 -25.81 3.19
N ILE A 372 -10.37 -24.97 4.23
CA ILE A 372 -9.18 -24.43 4.90
C ILE A 372 -8.94 -25.24 6.17
N GLU A 373 -7.91 -26.07 6.20
CA GLU A 373 -7.42 -26.73 7.42
C GLU A 373 -6.40 -25.84 8.13
N LEU A 374 -6.60 -25.59 9.43
CA LEU A 374 -5.64 -24.91 10.28
C LEU A 374 -5.14 -25.88 11.37
N ASP A 375 -3.95 -26.44 11.12
CA ASP A 375 -3.20 -27.29 12.05
C ASP A 375 -2.68 -26.48 13.25
N THR A 376 -3.01 -26.91 14.47
CA THR A 376 -2.60 -26.26 15.73
C THR A 376 -1.73 -27.19 16.57
N ASN A 377 -0.43 -26.90 16.65
CA ASN A 377 0.43 -27.45 17.70
C ASN A 377 1.53 -26.45 18.10
N HIS A 378 1.32 -25.69 19.19
CA HIS A 378 2.46 -25.33 20.03
C HIS A 378 2.09 -25.08 21.51
N PRO A 379 2.92 -25.54 22.48
CA PRO A 379 2.59 -25.52 23.90
C PRO A 379 3.11 -24.23 24.57
N LEU A 380 2.25 -23.65 25.43
CA LEU A 380 2.54 -22.70 26.52
C LEU A 380 2.71 -21.20 26.18
N GLN A 381 1.68 -20.41 26.51
CA GLN A 381 1.71 -19.07 27.16
C GLN A 381 0.27 -18.75 27.63
N GLY A 382 -0.11 -18.47 28.89
CA GLY A 382 0.59 -18.35 30.18
C GLY A 382 -0.11 -17.28 31.05
N LYS A 383 -0.82 -17.69 32.12
CA LYS A 383 -1.58 -16.86 33.10
C LYS A 383 -0.72 -15.91 33.95
N SER A 384 -1.37 -14.90 34.58
CA SER A 384 -1.05 -14.41 35.94
C SER A 384 -2.22 -13.57 36.51
N CYS A 385 -2.51 -13.41 37.80
CA CYS A 385 -2.60 -14.27 39.00
C CYS A 385 -3.00 -13.32 40.16
N SER A 386 -4.17 -13.50 40.77
CA SER A 386 -4.51 -13.12 42.16
C SER A 386 -5.98 -13.50 42.39
N HIS A 387 -6.25 -14.69 42.93
CA HIS A 387 -6.53 -14.84 44.36
C HIS A 387 -7.28 -13.65 44.94
N ILE A 388 -8.59 -13.81 45.16
CA ILE A 388 -9.29 -13.51 46.41
C ILE A 388 -10.71 -14.10 46.32
N LEU A 389 -10.87 -15.24 47.01
CA LEU A 389 -12.07 -15.72 47.73
C LEU A 389 -13.27 -16.16 46.86
N GLY A 390 -13.80 -17.39 46.92
CA GLY A 390 -13.67 -18.48 47.89
C GLY A 390 -15.06 -19.09 48.14
N ASN A 391 -15.19 -20.42 47.98
CA ASN A 391 -16.28 -21.32 48.41
C ASN A 391 -17.73 -20.96 47.98
N THR A 392 -18.52 -21.84 47.39
CA THR A 392 -19.09 -23.05 48.03
C THR A 392 -19.75 -23.89 46.92
N VAL A 393 -19.35 -25.14 46.71
CA VAL A 393 -20.16 -26.34 47.01
C VAL A 393 -21.63 -25.99 47.30
N ASN A 394 -22.53 -26.12 46.30
CA ASN A 394 -23.98 -26.40 46.47
C ASN A 394 -24.86 -25.97 45.28
N LYS A 395 -24.57 -26.39 44.03
CA LYS A 395 -25.62 -26.51 42.99
C LYS A 395 -25.48 -27.72 42.08
N TYR A 396 -24.80 -28.77 42.56
CA TYR A 396 -24.83 -30.11 41.94
C TYR A 396 -26.00 -30.98 42.46
N ILE A 397 -26.90 -30.46 43.31
CA ILE A 397 -27.95 -31.25 43.98
C ILE A 397 -29.36 -30.99 43.42
N ASP A 398 -29.59 -29.94 42.62
CA ASP A 398 -30.96 -29.60 42.14
C ASP A 398 -31.27 -30.05 40.69
N PHE A 399 -30.31 -30.70 40.02
CA PHE A 399 -30.52 -31.24 38.67
C PHE A 399 -30.60 -32.78 38.65
N ALA A 400 -30.03 -33.45 39.66
CA ALA A 400 -30.05 -34.91 39.78
C ALA A 400 -31.35 -35.45 40.43
N SER A 401 -32.15 -34.62 41.11
CA SER A 401 -33.44 -34.98 41.71
C SER A 401 -34.62 -34.93 40.73
N LYS A 402 -34.36 -34.68 39.44
CA LYS A 402 -35.38 -34.70 38.37
C LYS A 402 -35.32 -35.95 37.46
N PHE A 403 -34.44 -36.92 37.76
CA PHE A 403 -34.26 -38.09 36.88
C PHE A 403 -34.17 -39.47 37.56
N ILE A 404 -34.53 -39.63 38.83
CA ILE A 404 -34.83 -40.97 39.39
C ILE A 404 -36.06 -40.86 40.30
N ASN A 405 -36.99 -41.82 40.17
CA ASN A 405 -37.92 -42.20 41.24
C ASN A 405 -37.16 -42.52 42.53
#